data_AF-A0A1A6BF50-F1
#
_entry.id   AF-A0A1A6BF50-F1
#
_cell.length_a   1.000
_cell.length_b   1.000
_cell.length_c   1.000
_cell.angle_alpha   90.00
_cell.angle_beta   90.00
_cell.angle_gamma   90.00
#
_symmetry.space_group_name_H-M   'P 1'
#
loop_
_entity.id
_entity.type
_entity.pdbx_description
1 polymer ?
#
loop_
_entity_poly.entity_id
_entity_poly.type
_entity_poly.pdbx_seq_one_letter_code
_entity_poly.pdbx_strand_id
1 'polypeptide(L)'
;MVAPALDEVSKVATALFSRHAQAYQTFSAQASEFHAQFVRTLATSAGLYQSAEAINALGAAAATNPMTAINSAAQTLLSPVRAVNAAANAQSLALTGRPLVGNGADGAPGQPGKPGGWLSGNGGRGGGIRLLQR
;
A
#
# COMPACT_ATOMS: atom_id res chain seq x y z
N MET A 1 26.96 -34.62 -8.01
CA MET A 1 26.97 -35.76 -7.07
C MET A 1 28.09 -36.71 -7.48
N VAL A 2 28.74 -37.37 -6.52
CA VAL A 2 29.81 -38.35 -6.79
C VAL A 2 29.21 -39.75 -6.78
N ALA A 3 29.68 -40.63 -7.66
CA ALA A 3 29.22 -42.01 -7.71
C ALA A 3 29.66 -42.77 -6.44
N PRO A 4 28.76 -43.52 -5.79
CA PRO A 4 29.06 -44.22 -4.54
C PRO A 4 30.05 -45.39 -4.72
N ALA A 5 30.24 -45.86 -5.95
CA ALA A 5 31.24 -46.85 -6.35
C ALA A 5 31.72 -46.61 -7.80
N LEU A 6 32.82 -47.25 -8.20
CA LEU A 6 33.45 -47.07 -9.51
C LEU A 6 32.76 -47.81 -10.67
N ASP A 7 31.76 -48.64 -10.38
CA ASP A 7 31.04 -49.42 -11.38
C ASP A 7 30.17 -48.53 -12.28
N GLU A 8 29.94 -49.00 -13.51
CA GLU A 8 29.14 -48.31 -14.53
C GLU A 8 27.70 -48.05 -14.05
N VAL A 9 27.10 -48.96 -13.27
CA VAL A 9 25.72 -48.84 -12.80
C VAL A 9 25.59 -47.68 -11.79
N SER A 10 26.52 -47.57 -10.84
CA SER A 10 26.59 -46.45 -9.88
C SER A 10 26.80 -45.10 -10.57
N LYS A 11 27.62 -45.06 -11.63
CA LYS A 11 27.83 -43.84 -12.43
C LYS A 11 26.54 -43.44 -13.17
N VAL A 12 25.87 -44.40 -13.83
CA VAL A 12 24.61 -44.16 -14.55
C VAL A 12 23.50 -43.74 -13.58
N ALA A 13 23.37 -44.39 -12.42
CA ALA A 13 22.40 -44.02 -11.40
C ALA A 13 22.64 -42.58 -10.89
N THR A 14 23.89 -42.21 -10.61
CA THR A 14 24.24 -40.85 -10.19
C THR A 14 23.92 -39.82 -11.27
N ALA A 15 24.18 -40.13 -12.55
CA ALA A 15 23.84 -39.27 -13.67
C ALA A 15 22.32 -39.10 -13.83
N LEU A 16 21.55 -40.18 -13.68
CA LEU A 16 20.08 -40.16 -13.74
C LEU A 16 19.49 -39.27 -12.64
N PHE A 17 19.89 -39.47 -11.38
CA PHE A 17 19.40 -38.66 -10.26
C PHE A 17 19.86 -37.21 -10.35
N SER A 18 21.10 -36.95 -10.79
CA SER A 18 21.58 -35.58 -10.98
C SER A 18 20.77 -34.84 -12.05
N ARG A 19 20.45 -35.50 -13.17
CA ARG A 19 19.59 -34.94 -14.22
C ARG A 19 18.17 -34.70 -13.71
N HIS A 20 17.61 -35.64 -12.95
CA HIS A 20 16.28 -35.49 -12.36
C HIS A 20 16.22 -34.31 -11.39
N ALA A 21 17.22 -34.18 -10.50
CA ALA A 21 17.31 -33.07 -9.56
C ALA A 21 17.42 -31.72 -10.28
N GLN A 22 18.24 -31.63 -11.34
CA GLN A 22 18.33 -30.41 -12.16
C GLN A 22 16.99 -30.06 -12.82
N ALA A 23 16.31 -31.04 -13.41
CA ALA A 23 14.99 -30.84 -14.02
C ALA A 23 13.94 -30.39 -12.99
N TYR A 24 13.96 -30.99 -11.80
CA TYR A 24 13.09 -30.58 -10.70
C TYR A 24 13.37 -29.14 -10.25
N GLN A 25 14.64 -28.76 -10.12
CA GLN A 25 15.02 -27.40 -9.75
C GLN A 25 14.54 -26.38 -10.78
N THR A 26 14.76 -26.62 -12.08
CA THR A 26 14.27 -25.74 -13.15
C THR A 26 12.74 -25.64 -13.14
N PHE A 27 12.03 -26.75 -12.99
CA PHE A 27 10.58 -26.76 -12.90
C PHE A 27 10.08 -26.00 -11.65
N SER A 28 10.72 -26.17 -10.50
CA SER A 28 10.33 -25.50 -9.26
C SER A 28 10.51 -23.97 -9.35
N ALA A 29 11.54 -23.50 -10.05
CA ALA A 29 11.75 -22.07 -10.30
C ALA A 29 10.61 -21.50 -11.16
N GLN A 30 10.26 -22.18 -12.26
CA GLN A 30 9.13 -21.81 -13.12
C GLN A 30 7.80 -21.83 -12.38
N ALA A 31 7.57 -22.84 -11.53
CA ALA A 31 6.37 -22.95 -10.71
C ALA A 31 6.26 -21.79 -9.70
N SER A 32 7.39 -21.35 -9.10
CA SER A 32 7.42 -20.19 -8.21
C SER A 32 7.10 -18.89 -8.94
N GLU A 33 7.63 -18.71 -10.15
CA GLU A 33 7.31 -17.53 -10.98
C GLU A 33 5.83 -17.52 -11.40
N PHE A 34 5.32 -18.66 -11.85
CA PHE A 34 3.90 -18.83 -12.16
C PHE A 34 3.03 -18.53 -10.93
N HIS A 35 3.41 -19.03 -9.75
CA HIS A 35 2.69 -18.75 -8.52
C HIS A 35 2.67 -17.25 -8.19
N ALA A 36 3.81 -16.57 -8.31
CA ALA A 36 3.88 -15.13 -8.09
C ALA A 36 3.02 -14.32 -9.08
N GLN A 37 2.97 -14.75 -10.35
CA GLN A 37 2.10 -14.16 -11.35
C GLN A 37 0.62 -14.44 -11.06
N PHE A 38 0.29 -15.67 -10.67
CA PHE A 38 -1.07 -16.07 -10.30
C PHE A 38 -1.60 -15.23 -9.14
N VAL A 39 -0.83 -15.10 -8.05
CA VAL A 39 -1.21 -14.29 -6.88
C VAL A 39 -1.37 -12.82 -7.26
N ARG A 40 -0.48 -12.28 -8.09
CA ARG A 40 -0.56 -10.89 -8.55
C ARG A 40 -1.81 -10.66 -9.40
N THR A 41 -2.10 -11.55 -10.32
CA THR A 41 -3.31 -11.49 -11.16
C THR A 41 -4.58 -11.63 -10.32
N LEU A 42 -4.58 -12.52 -9.32
CA LEU A 42 -5.68 -12.71 -8.38
C LEU A 42 -5.92 -11.45 -7.52
N ALA A 43 -4.87 -10.81 -7.04
CA ALA A 43 -4.98 -9.55 -6.31
C ALA A 43 -5.55 -8.43 -7.20
N THR A 44 -5.10 -8.35 -8.45
CA THR A 44 -5.66 -7.40 -9.43
C THR A 44 -7.14 -7.68 -9.70
N SER A 45 -7.54 -8.94 -9.90
CA SER A 45 -8.94 -9.29 -10.17
C SER A 45 -9.85 -9.04 -8.97
N ALA A 46 -9.40 -9.31 -7.74
CA ALA A 46 -10.10 -8.93 -6.52
C ALA A 46 -10.32 -7.40 -6.44
N GLY A 47 -9.31 -6.62 -6.84
CA GLY A 47 -9.42 -5.16 -6.95
C GLY A 47 -10.48 -4.70 -7.97
N LEU A 48 -10.73 -5.47 -9.04
CA LEU A 48 -11.78 -5.15 -10.02
C LEU A 48 -13.19 -5.35 -9.46
N TYR A 49 -13.41 -6.32 -8.58
CA TYR A 49 -14.71 -6.48 -7.91
C TYR A 49 -14.98 -5.36 -6.92
N GLN A 50 -13.95 -4.97 -6.15
CA GLN A 50 -14.05 -3.82 -5.25
C GLN A 50 -14.31 -2.51 -6.01
N SER A 51 -13.69 -2.33 -7.17
CA SER A 51 -13.94 -1.15 -8.00
C SER A 51 -15.37 -1.14 -8.57
N ALA A 52 -15.90 -2.29 -8.98
CA ALA A 52 -17.28 -2.42 -9.43
C ALA A 52 -18.28 -2.08 -8.31
N GLU A 53 -18.05 -2.57 -7.09
CA GLU A 53 -18.87 -2.22 -5.91
C GLU A 53 -18.80 -0.72 -5.61
N ALA A 54 -17.61 -0.12 -5.65
CA ALA A 54 -17.44 1.31 -5.43
C ALA A 54 -18.17 2.17 -6.47
N ILE A 55 -18.17 1.77 -7.74
CA ILE A 55 -18.91 2.46 -8.81
C ILE A 55 -20.42 2.32 -8.61
N ASN A 56 -20.90 1.14 -8.24
CA ASN A 56 -22.32 0.91 -7.94
C ASN A 56 -22.77 1.74 -6.72
N ALA A 57 -21.97 1.78 -5.65
CA ALA A 57 -22.22 2.59 -4.47
C ALA A 57 -22.22 4.10 -4.80
N LEU A 58 -21.32 4.53 -5.69
CA LEU A 58 -21.26 5.91 -6.18
C LEU A 58 -22.52 6.28 -6.97
N GLY A 59 -23.00 5.39 -7.85
CA GLY A 59 -24.24 5.58 -8.60
C GLY A 59 -25.47 5.70 -7.69
N ALA A 60 -25.57 4.84 -6.67
CA ALA A 60 -26.62 4.92 -5.67
C ALA A 60 -26.55 6.23 -4.87
N ALA A 61 -25.36 6.64 -4.43
CA ALA A 61 -25.16 7.91 -3.72
C ALA A 61 -25.49 9.12 -4.61
N ALA A 62 -25.16 9.06 -5.89
CA ALA A 62 -25.43 10.14 -6.85
C ALA A 62 -26.94 10.35 -7.07
N ALA A 63 -27.75 9.30 -6.95
CA ALA A 63 -29.21 9.39 -7.05
C ALA A 63 -29.85 10.15 -5.88
N THR A 64 -29.23 10.14 -4.69
CA THR A 64 -29.72 10.88 -3.51
C THR A 64 -29.10 12.27 -3.40
N ASN A 65 -27.78 12.38 -3.58
CA ASN A 65 -27.05 13.64 -3.48
C ASN A 65 -25.78 13.61 -4.36
N PRO A 66 -25.84 14.14 -5.59
CA PRO A 66 -24.74 14.06 -6.55
C PRO A 66 -23.47 14.80 -6.07
N MET A 67 -23.61 15.89 -5.32
CA MET A 67 -22.46 16.60 -4.76
C MET A 67 -21.72 15.76 -3.72
N THR A 68 -22.44 15.00 -2.89
CA THR A 68 -21.84 14.10 -1.91
C THR A 68 -21.13 12.94 -2.61
N ALA A 69 -21.73 12.39 -3.67
CA ALA A 69 -21.11 11.35 -4.49
C ALA A 69 -19.79 11.84 -5.12
N ILE A 70 -19.78 13.02 -5.75
CA ILE A 70 -18.57 13.62 -6.33
C ILE A 70 -17.49 13.82 -5.26
N ASN A 71 -17.84 14.32 -4.08
CA ASN A 71 -16.91 14.52 -2.98
C ASN A 71 -16.30 13.19 -2.48
N SER A 72 -17.09 12.11 -2.43
CA SER A 72 -16.61 10.78 -2.05
C SER A 72 -15.69 10.16 -3.11
N ALA A 73 -16.04 10.28 -4.39
CA ALA A 73 -15.19 9.82 -5.49
C ALA A 73 -13.82 10.53 -5.49
N ALA A 74 -13.82 11.85 -5.28
CA ALA A 74 -12.58 12.62 -5.15
C ALA A 74 -11.71 12.14 -3.98
N GLN A 75 -12.31 11.74 -2.85
CA GLN A 75 -11.58 11.18 -1.71
C GLN A 75 -10.96 9.80 -2.03
N THR A 76 -11.67 8.95 -2.76
CA THR A 76 -11.15 7.66 -3.23
C THR A 76 -9.93 7.85 -4.13
N LEU A 77 -10.00 8.78 -5.09
CA LEU A 77 -8.88 9.08 -5.99
C LEU A 77 -7.67 9.66 -5.26
N LEU A 78 -7.89 10.41 -4.17
CA LEU A 78 -6.80 11.02 -3.40
C LEU A 78 -6.19 10.08 -2.35
N SER A 79 -6.82 8.92 -2.07
CA SER A 79 -6.38 8.00 -1.01
C SER A 79 -4.95 7.44 -1.20
N PRO A 80 -4.52 7.03 -2.40
CA PRO A 80 -3.14 6.59 -2.63
C PRO A 80 -2.12 7.70 -2.37
N VAL A 81 -2.42 8.93 -2.80
CA VAL A 81 -1.55 10.10 -2.59
C VAL A 81 -1.42 10.42 -1.10
N ARG A 82 -2.52 10.30 -0.34
CA ARG A 82 -2.51 10.45 1.13
C ARG A 82 -1.65 9.39 1.80
N ALA A 83 -1.68 8.14 1.34
CA ALA A 83 -0.85 7.07 1.88
C ALA A 83 0.65 7.31 1.64
N VAL A 84 1.02 7.75 0.43
CA VAL A 84 2.41 8.12 0.10
C VAL A 84 2.87 9.29 0.97
N ASN A 85 2.03 10.33 1.12
CA ASN A 85 2.36 11.47 1.97
C ASN A 85 2.53 11.07 3.44
N ALA A 86 1.67 10.17 3.95
CA ALA A 86 1.80 9.64 5.31
C ALA A 86 3.11 8.87 5.50
N ALA A 87 3.48 8.01 4.55
CA ALA A 87 4.73 7.26 4.58
C ALA A 87 5.96 8.19 4.55
N ALA A 88 5.94 9.21 3.67
CA ALA A 88 7.01 10.21 3.59
C ALA A 88 7.13 11.04 4.88
N ASN A 89 6.01 11.41 5.48
CA ASN A 89 6.00 12.18 6.72
C ASN A 89 6.39 11.37 7.95
N ALA A 90 6.23 10.04 7.93
CA ALA A 90 6.47 9.19 9.11
C ALA A 90 7.89 9.32 9.65
N GLN A 91 8.90 9.30 8.77
CA GLN A 91 10.30 9.45 9.17
C GLN A 91 10.61 10.84 9.73
N SER A 92 10.12 11.89 9.08
CA SER A 92 10.34 13.26 9.56
C SER A 92 9.64 13.55 10.88
N LEU A 93 8.43 13.01 11.08
CA LEU A 93 7.73 13.11 12.34
C LEU A 93 8.49 12.37 13.46
N ALA A 94 9.01 11.17 13.17
CA ALA A 94 9.80 10.40 14.12
C ALA A 94 11.12 11.08 14.52
N LEU A 95 11.78 11.76 13.57
CA LEU A 95 13.09 12.38 13.80
C LEU A 95 13.01 13.82 14.31
N THR A 96 11.98 14.57 13.90
CA THR A 96 11.91 16.03 14.12
C THR A 96 10.66 16.49 14.87
N GLY A 97 9.69 15.59 15.09
CA GLY A 97 8.39 15.94 15.67
C GLY A 97 7.50 16.76 14.74
N ARG A 98 7.89 16.97 13.47
CA ARG A 98 7.12 17.72 12.46
C ARG A 98 7.08 16.97 11.12
N PRO A 99 5.98 17.05 10.36
CA PRO A 99 5.90 16.48 9.02
C PRO A 99 6.79 17.24 8.02
N LEU A 100 7.15 16.60 6.91
CA LEU A 100 7.79 17.27 5.77
C LEU A 100 6.78 18.13 5.01
N VAL A 101 5.60 17.58 4.72
CA VAL A 101 4.57 18.23 3.92
C VAL A 101 3.21 18.06 4.59
N GLY A 102 2.48 19.16 4.77
CA GLY A 102 1.12 19.15 5.30
C GLY A 102 0.85 20.33 6.22
N ASN A 103 -0.42 20.68 6.40
CA ASN A 103 -0.82 21.74 7.30
C ASN A 103 -0.66 21.31 8.77
N GLY A 104 -0.38 22.29 9.63
CA GLY A 104 -0.34 22.08 11.07
C GLY A 104 -1.73 21.78 11.64
N ALA A 105 -1.77 21.01 12.73
CA ALA A 105 -3.01 20.74 13.44
C ALA A 105 -3.55 22.03 14.09
N ASP A 106 -4.86 22.24 14.00
CA ASP A 106 -5.53 23.35 14.68
C ASP A 106 -5.38 23.22 16.20
N GLY A 107 -5.31 24.37 16.87
CA GLY A 107 -5.22 24.44 18.32
C GLY A 107 -6.55 24.09 18.98
N ALA A 108 -6.49 23.45 20.15
CA ALA A 108 -7.65 23.33 21.04
C ALA A 108 -8.13 24.72 21.50
N PRO A 109 -9.35 24.89 22.05
CA PRO A 109 -9.84 26.18 22.51
C PRO A 109 -8.85 26.89 23.45
N GLY A 110 -8.48 28.13 23.11
CA GLY A 110 -7.49 28.92 23.83
C GLY A 110 -6.03 28.52 23.60
N GLN A 111 -5.76 27.55 22.73
CA GLN A 111 -4.41 27.09 22.38
C GLN A 111 -4.00 27.55 20.98
N PRO A 112 -2.72 27.86 20.75
CA PRO A 112 -2.21 28.15 19.41
C PRO A 112 -2.25 26.89 18.53
N GLY A 113 -2.38 27.07 17.21
CA GLY A 113 -2.24 25.99 16.24
C GLY A 113 -0.79 25.51 16.10
N LYS A 114 -0.60 24.27 15.67
CA LYS A 114 0.75 23.72 15.42
C LYS A 114 1.35 24.28 14.12
N PRO A 115 2.68 24.34 14.00
CA PRO A 115 3.35 24.68 12.74
C PRO A 115 3.02 23.69 11.61
N GLY A 116 3.05 24.17 10.37
CA GLY A 116 2.99 23.33 9.17
C GLY A 116 4.27 22.53 8.93
N GLY A 117 4.25 21.75 7.83
CA GLY A 117 5.38 20.94 7.39
C GLY A 117 6.64 21.74 7.08
N TRP A 118 7.80 21.07 7.09
CA TRP A 118 9.09 21.71 6.82
C TRP A 118 9.23 22.29 5.41
N LEU A 119 8.73 21.56 4.41
CA LEU A 119 8.87 21.92 3.00
C LEU A 119 7.65 22.67 2.47
N SER A 120 6.45 22.27 2.89
CA SER A 120 5.21 22.92 2.46
C SER A 120 4.05 22.62 3.41
N GLY A 121 3.19 23.61 3.62
CA GLY A 121 1.99 23.52 4.45
C GLY A 121 1.80 24.74 5.34
N ASN A 122 0.55 25.12 5.54
CA ASN A 122 0.18 26.25 6.38
C ASN A 122 0.16 25.86 7.87
N GLY A 123 0.37 26.82 8.77
CA GLY A 123 0.13 26.60 10.20
C GLY A 123 -1.34 26.28 10.50
N GLY A 124 -1.56 25.53 11.57
CA GLY A 124 -2.90 25.29 12.09
C GLY A 124 -3.52 26.59 12.62
N ARG A 125 -4.85 26.69 12.55
CA ARG A 125 -5.59 27.81 13.15
C ARG A 125 -5.49 27.74 14.66
N GLY A 126 -5.44 28.90 15.33
CA GLY A 126 -5.59 28.96 16.80
C GLY A 126 -7.01 28.60 17.21
N GLY A 127 -7.18 27.90 18.34
CA GLY A 127 -8.50 27.58 18.85
C GLY A 127 -9.14 28.80 19.51
N GLY A 128 -10.28 29.24 19.00
CA GLY A 128 -11.03 30.36 19.58
C GLY A 128 -11.49 30.07 21.01
N ILE A 129 -11.59 31.10 21.84
CA ILE A 129 -12.22 31.04 23.16
C ILE A 129 -13.65 31.55 23.00
N ARG A 130 -14.65 30.70 23.21
CA ARG A 130 -16.05 31.14 23.21
C ARG A 130 -16.28 31.96 24.49
N LEU A 131 -16.18 33.29 24.38
CA LEU A 131 -16.62 34.17 25.45
C LEU A 131 -18.15 34.07 25.52
N LEU A 132 -18.67 33.51 26.62
CA LEU A 132 -20.09 33.51 26.91
C LEU A 132 -20.54 34.97 27.01
N GLN A 133 -21.20 35.48 25.97
CA GLN A 133 -21.97 36.72 26.05
C GLN A 133 -23.11 36.46 27.04
N ARG A 134 -22.94 36.92 28.27
CA ARG A 134 -24.01 37.07 29.27
C ARG A 134 -24.78 38.34 28.97
#